data_AF-A0A2D4L5F8-F1
#
_entry.id   AF-A0A2D4L5F8-F1
#
_cell.length_a   1.000
_cell.length_b   1.000
_cell.length_c   1.000
_cell.angle_alpha   90.00
_cell.angle_beta   90.00
_cell.angle_gamma   90.00
#
_symmetry.space_group_name_H-M   'P 1'
#
loop_
_entity.id
_entity.type
_entity.pdbx_description
1 polymer ?
#
loop_
_entity_poly.entity_id
_entity_poly.type
_entity_poly.pdbx_seq_one_letter_code
_entity_poly.pdbx_strand_id
1 'polypeptide(L)'
;RCSGAYDLRILDSAPTVVYLFIGIKHDGTMCDTCRQQPIIGIRWKCAECTNYDLCTVCYHGDKHHLRHRFYRITTPGSERVLLESRRKSKKITARGIFTGARVVRGV
;
A
#
# COMPACT_ATOMS: atom_id res chain seq x y z
N ARG A 1 -13.97 14.08 14.77
CA ARG A 1 -13.50 13.75 16.14
C ARG A 1 -12.14 13.08 15.99
N CYS A 2 -11.05 13.78 16.28
CA CYS A 2 -9.70 13.24 16.14
C CYS A 2 -9.28 12.66 17.50
N SER A 3 -9.22 11.33 17.63
CA SER A 3 -8.55 10.70 18.75
C SER A 3 -7.05 10.93 18.54
N GLY A 4 -6.43 11.84 19.30
CA GLY A 4 -5.06 12.32 19.05
C GLY A 4 -3.96 11.27 19.19
N ALA A 5 -4.29 10.04 19.61
CA ALA A 5 -3.37 8.90 19.72
C ALA A 5 -3.74 7.81 18.70
N TYR A 6 -2.73 7.25 18.04
CA TYR A 6 -2.86 6.20 17.02
C TYR A 6 -1.92 5.04 17.33
N ASP A 7 -2.48 3.92 17.79
CA ASP A 7 -1.70 2.73 18.17
C ASP A 7 -1.33 1.84 16.97
N LEU A 8 -2.00 2.02 15.83
CA LEU A 8 -1.94 1.10 14.69
C LEU A 8 -1.46 1.80 13.41
N ARG A 9 -0.83 1.01 12.54
CA ARG A 9 -0.48 1.39 11.16
C ARG A 9 -1.06 0.37 10.19
N ILE A 10 -1.52 0.85 9.03
CA ILE A 10 -2.02 0.00 7.95
C ILE A 10 -0.82 -0.60 7.21
N LEU A 11 -0.68 -1.93 7.24
CA LEU A 11 0.28 -2.65 6.40
C LEU A 11 -0.30 -2.90 5.00
N ASP A 12 -1.52 -3.41 4.93
CA ASP A 12 -2.26 -3.62 3.70
C ASP A 12 -3.76 -3.39 3.95
N SER A 13 -4.37 -2.58 3.09
CA SER A 13 -5.82 -2.34 3.09
C SER A 13 -6.54 -3.05 1.95
N ALA A 14 -5.83 -3.79 1.09
CA ALA A 14 -6.47 -4.52 -0.01
C ALA A 14 -7.53 -5.55 0.46
N PRO A 15 -7.36 -6.28 1.59
CA PRO A 15 -8.36 -7.22 2.09
C PRO A 15 -9.67 -6.58 2.57
N THR A 16 -9.75 -5.24 2.64
CA THR A 16 -11.02 -4.55 2.92
C THR A 16 -12.03 -4.71 1.78
N VAL A 17 -11.59 -5.14 0.59
CA VAL A 17 -12.47 -5.60 -0.47
C VAL A 17 -12.99 -6.99 -0.09
N VAL A 18 -14.23 -7.05 0.36
CA VAL A 18 -14.97 -8.29 0.57
C VAL A 18 -16.13 -8.31 -0.42
N TYR A 19 -16.51 -9.49 -0.93
CA TYR A 19 -17.48 -9.73 -2.02
C TYR A 19 -18.82 -8.95 -1.96
N LEU A 20 -19.15 -8.26 -0.86
CA LEU A 20 -20.35 -7.42 -0.70
C LEU A 20 -20.09 -5.93 -0.38
N PHE A 21 -18.85 -5.50 -0.14
CA PHE A 21 -18.48 -4.11 0.17
C PHE A 21 -17.45 -3.58 -0.83
N ILE A 22 -17.70 -2.38 -1.37
CA ILE A 22 -16.74 -1.66 -2.21
C ILE A 22 -15.54 -1.31 -1.33
N GLY A 23 -14.55 -2.19 -1.26
CA GLY A 23 -13.31 -1.92 -0.53
C GLY A 23 -12.53 -0.78 -1.18
N ILE A 24 -11.47 -0.34 -0.51
CA ILE A 24 -10.67 0.81 -0.95
C ILE A 24 -9.96 0.44 -2.25
N LYS A 25 -10.37 1.07 -3.37
CA LYS A 25 -9.76 0.92 -4.69
C LYS A 25 -9.63 2.28 -5.36
N HIS A 26 -8.63 2.41 -6.21
CA HIS A 26 -8.40 3.62 -7.01
C HIS A 26 -8.77 3.34 -8.47
N ASP A 27 -10.03 3.58 -8.84
CA ASP A 27 -10.51 3.42 -10.21
C ASP A 27 -9.72 4.31 -11.19
N GLY A 28 -9.51 3.83 -12.42
CA GLY A 28 -8.71 4.52 -13.44
C GLY A 28 -7.20 4.50 -13.22
N THR A 29 -6.69 3.68 -12.27
CA THR A 29 -5.26 3.54 -12.00
C THR A 29 -4.78 2.11 -12.22
N MET A 30 -3.50 1.96 -12.57
CA MET A 30 -2.87 0.65 -12.80
C MET A 30 -1.51 0.63 -12.12
N CYS A 31 -1.15 -0.49 -11.50
CA CYS A 31 0.22 -0.72 -11.05
C CYS A 31 1.12 -0.99 -12.26
N ASP A 32 2.12 -0.13 -12.50
CA ASP A 32 2.99 -0.24 -13.67
C ASP A 32 3.94 -1.45 -13.65
N THR A 33 4.10 -2.10 -12.48
CA THR A 33 4.93 -3.30 -12.37
C THR A 33 4.14 -4.59 -12.53
N CYS A 34 3.07 -4.80 -11.76
CA CYS A 34 2.31 -6.05 -11.77
C CYS A 34 1.01 -5.99 -12.58
N ARG A 35 0.69 -4.85 -13.20
CA ARG A 35 -0.51 -4.62 -14.02
C ARG A 35 -1.85 -4.76 -13.27
N GLN A 36 -1.84 -4.77 -11.93
CA GLN A 36 -3.08 -4.72 -11.15
C GLN A 36 -3.89 -3.47 -11.51
N GLN A 37 -5.14 -3.65 -11.93
CA GLN A 37 -6.06 -2.58 -12.32
C GLN A 37 -7.50 -2.94 -11.88
N PRO A 38 -8.19 -2.07 -11.13
CA PRO A 38 -7.65 -0.89 -10.46
C PRO A 38 -6.64 -1.23 -9.37
N ILE A 39 -5.83 -0.28 -8.91
CA ILE A 39 -5.02 -0.48 -7.70
C ILE A 39 -5.97 -0.67 -6.50
N ILE A 40 -5.86 -1.81 -5.83
CA ILE A 40 -6.65 -2.16 -4.64
C ILE A 40 -5.79 -1.89 -3.39
N GLY A 41 -6.38 -1.24 -2.39
CA GLY A 41 -5.69 -0.77 -1.19
C GLY A 41 -5.00 0.58 -1.40
N ILE A 42 -3.84 0.78 -0.76
CA ILE A 42 -3.08 2.02 -0.83
C ILE A 42 -2.44 2.20 -2.22
N ARG A 43 -2.62 3.37 -2.82
CA ARG A 43 -1.93 3.78 -4.05
C ARG A 43 -0.61 4.49 -3.74
N TRP A 44 0.46 4.05 -4.40
CA TRP A 44 1.80 4.62 -4.29
C TRP A 44 2.21 5.27 -5.60
N LYS A 45 2.04 6.58 -5.71
CA LYS A 45 2.37 7.33 -6.91
C LYS A 45 3.82 7.83 -6.86
N CYS A 46 4.63 7.54 -7.87
CA CYS A 46 5.98 8.10 -7.95
C CYS A 46 5.91 9.63 -8.07
N ALA A 47 6.70 10.35 -7.28
CA ALA A 47 6.74 11.80 -7.31
C ALA A 47 7.69 12.36 -8.38
N GLU A 48 8.60 11.53 -8.88
CA GLU A 48 9.68 11.91 -9.81
C GLU A 48 9.41 11.44 -11.25
N CYS A 49 8.54 10.44 -11.44
CA CYS A 49 8.18 9.93 -12.77
C CYS A 49 6.79 10.40 -13.19
N THR A 50 6.66 10.71 -14.48
CA THR A 50 5.36 11.03 -15.09
C THR A 50 4.46 9.80 -15.08
N ASN A 51 3.26 9.96 -14.50
CA ASN A 51 2.20 8.95 -14.49
C ASN A 51 2.61 7.52 -14.09
N TYR A 52 3.46 7.39 -13.06
CA TYR A 52 3.90 6.08 -12.57
C TYR A 52 3.31 5.75 -11.20
N ASP A 53 2.69 4.58 -11.06
CA ASP A 53 1.93 4.13 -9.91
C ASP A 53 2.27 2.67 -9.54
N LEU A 54 2.33 2.39 -8.23
CA LEU A 54 2.54 1.06 -7.67
C LEU A 54 1.43 0.70 -6.67
N CYS A 55 1.09 -0.58 -6.61
CA CYS A 55 0.30 -1.15 -5.51
C CYS A 55 1.18 -1.42 -4.28
N THR A 56 0.56 -1.68 -3.11
CA THR A 56 1.25 -1.97 -1.84
C THR A 56 2.28 -3.09 -1.96
N VAL A 57 1.94 -4.19 -2.67
CA VAL A 57 2.84 -5.33 -2.85
C VAL A 57 4.08 -4.93 -3.64
N CYS A 58 3.94 -4.18 -4.74
CA CYS A 58 5.09 -3.74 -5.53
C CYS A 58 5.91 -2.66 -4.81
N TYR A 59 5.26 -1.75 -4.09
CA TYR A 59 5.93 -0.72 -3.32
C TYR A 59 6.82 -1.31 -2.22
N HIS A 60 6.29 -2.22 -1.40
CA HIS A 60 7.05 -2.91 -0.35
C HIS A 60 7.93 -4.06 -0.86
N GLY A 61 7.65 -4.56 -2.06
CA GLY A 61 8.48 -5.52 -2.80
C GLY A 61 9.66 -4.89 -3.54
N ASP A 62 10.02 -3.64 -3.19
CA ASP A 62 11.15 -2.89 -3.73
C ASP A 62 11.16 -2.78 -5.27
N LYS A 63 9.98 -2.77 -5.89
CA LYS A 63 9.85 -2.51 -7.33
C LYS A 63 10.01 -1.03 -7.63
N HIS A 64 10.47 -0.71 -8.85
CA HIS A 64 10.87 0.64 -9.28
C HIS A 64 12.09 1.20 -8.51
N HIS A 65 12.62 2.35 -8.95
CA HIS A 65 13.78 2.97 -8.33
C HIS A 65 13.55 3.30 -6.85
N LEU A 66 14.38 2.74 -5.97
CA LEU A 66 14.31 2.97 -4.53
C LEU A 66 14.73 4.38 -4.12
N ARG A 67 15.48 5.08 -4.97
CA ARG A 67 15.87 6.48 -4.76
C ARG A 67 14.70 7.44 -4.98
N HIS A 68 13.71 7.07 -5.80
CA HIS A 68 12.56 7.93 -6.05
C HIS A 68 11.66 8.02 -4.82
N ARG A 69 11.17 9.23 -4.55
CA ARG A 69 10.14 9.53 -3.56
C ARG A 69 8.77 9.18 -4.11
N PHE A 70 7.86 8.86 -3.20
CA PHE A 70 6.50 8.47 -3.53
C PHE A 70 5.50 9.32 -2.75
N TYR A 71 4.37 9.58 -3.38
CA TYR A 71 3.15 10.01 -2.72
C TYR A 71 2.38 8.78 -2.24
N ARG A 72 2.00 8.78 -0.96
CA ARG A 72 1.03 7.84 -0.41
C ARG A 72 -0.37 8.44 -0.55
N ILE A 73 -1.26 7.69 -1.19
CA ILE A 73 -2.68 8.03 -1.32
C ILE A 73 -3.47 6.85 -0.72
N THR A 74 -3.94 7.03 0.51
CA THR A 74 -4.52 5.92 1.31
C THR A 74 -5.93 5.54 0.87
N THR A 75 -6.74 6.51 0.46
CA THR A 75 -8.08 6.31 -0.11
C THR A 75 -8.29 7.29 -1.29
N PRO A 76 -9.26 7.06 -2.20
CA PRO A 76 -9.49 7.93 -3.36
C PRO A 76 -9.71 9.42 -3.04
N GLY A 77 -10.25 9.73 -1.86
CA GLY A 77 -10.46 11.11 -1.38
C GLY A 77 -9.36 11.64 -0.46
N SER A 78 -8.31 10.86 -0.17
CA SER A 78 -7.21 11.32 0.68
C SER A 78 -6.30 12.28 -0.07
N GLU A 79 -5.78 13.29 0.63
CA GLU A 79 -4.66 14.09 0.13
C GLU A 79 -3.42 13.22 -0.06
N ARG A 80 -2.64 13.55 -1.08
CA ARG A 80 -1.36 12.89 -1.35
C ARG A 80 -0.31 13.33 -0.33
N VAL A 81 0.32 12.37 0.34
CA VAL A 81 1.40 12.65 1.32
C VAL A 81 2.74 12.25 0.72
N LEU A 82 3.64 13.22 0.54
CA LEU A 82 5.00 12.96 0.05
C LEU A 82 5.82 12.22 1.11
N LEU A 83 6.52 11.16 0.69
CA LEU A 83 7.35 10.34 1.55
C LEU A 83 8.83 10.47 1.24
N GLU A 84 9.66 10.07 2.20
CA GLU A 84 11.08 9.86 1.98
C GLU A 84 11.34 8.70 1.02
N SER A 85 12.52 8.73 0.39
CA SER A 85 12.99 7.64 -0.47
C SER A 85 13.04 6.32 0.31
N ARG A 86 12.56 5.24 -0.33
CA ARG A 86 12.62 3.88 0.25
C ARG A 86 14.05 3.46 0.58
N ARG A 87 15.03 3.85 -0.23
CA ARG A 87 16.46 3.57 0.03
C ARG A 87 16.97 4.14 1.35
N LYS A 88 16.43 5.29 1.80
CA LYS A 88 16.82 5.95 3.05
C LYS A 88 15.92 5.58 4.23
N SER A 89 14.83 4.85 3.98
CA SER A 89 13.81 4.53 4.98
C SER A 89 14.09 3.17 5.63
N LYS A 90 13.68 3.02 6.89
CA LYS A 90 13.81 1.73 7.59
C LYS A 90 12.81 0.72 7.04
N LYS A 91 13.28 -0.48 6.68
CA LYS A 91 12.44 -1.60 6.25
C LYS A 91 12.49 -2.71 7.31
N ILE A 92 11.32 -3.23 7.67
CA ILE A 92 11.18 -4.33 8.64
C ILE A 92 10.33 -5.45 8.03
N THR A 93 10.55 -6.68 8.49
CA THR A 93 9.84 -7.87 8.01
C THR A 93 8.53 -8.06 8.78
N ALA A 94 7.41 -8.20 8.06
CA ALA A 94 6.13 -8.58 8.65
C ALA A 94 6.18 -10.04 9.13
N ARG A 95 5.53 -10.34 10.27
CA ARG A 95 5.44 -11.69 10.86
C ARG A 95 3.99 -11.98 11.26
N GLY A 96 3.56 -13.23 11.15
CA GLY A 96 2.17 -13.63 11.37
C GLY A 96 1.77 -14.80 10.48
N ILE A 97 0.50 -14.80 10.06
CA ILE A 97 -0.10 -15.83 9.20
C ILE A 97 0.36 -15.60 7.74
N PHE A 98 1.57 -16.09 7.43
CA PHE A 98 2.18 -16.07 6.09
C PHE A 98 2.46 -17.49 5.60
N THR A 99 2.90 -17.65 4.34
CA THR A 99 3.27 -18.95 3.78
C THR A 99 4.30 -19.67 4.66
N GLY A 100 4.01 -20.92 5.03
CA GLY A 100 4.85 -21.72 5.94
C GLY A 100 4.56 -21.51 7.43
N ALA A 101 3.61 -20.65 7.81
CA ALA A 101 3.20 -20.52 9.21
C ALA A 101 2.50 -21.80 9.71
N ARG A 102 2.85 -22.21 10.94
CA ARG A 102 2.12 -23.27 11.67
C ARG A 102 0.94 -22.62 12.38
N VAL A 103 -0.27 -23.14 12.17
CA VAL A 103 -1.52 -22.52 12.66
C VAL A 103 -2.43 -23.53 13.34
N VAL A 104 -3.31 -23.02 14.21
CA VAL A 104 -4.46 -23.70 14.79
C VAL A 104 -5.70 -22.84 14.57
N ARG A 105 -6.91 -23.38 14.78
CA ARG A 105 -8.15 -22.59 14.65
C ARG A 105 -8.09 -21.33 15.54
N GLY A 106 -8.38 -20.19 14.93
CA GLY A 106 -8.60 -18.93 15.65
C GLY A 106 -10.00 -18.90 16.28
N VAL A 107 -10.30 -17.76 16.91
CA VAL A 107 -11.65 -17.41 17.41
C VAL A 107 -12.69 -17.47 16.29
#